data_AF-A0A6A5VWC2-F1
#
_entry.id   AF-A0A6A5VWC2-F1
#
_cell.length_a   1.000
_cell.length_b   1.000
_cell.length_c   1.000
_cell.angle_alpha   90.00
_cell.angle_beta   90.00
_cell.angle_gamma   90.00
#
_symmetry.space_group_name_H-M   'P 1'
#
loop_
_entity.id
_entity.type
_entity.pdbx_description
1 polymer ?
#
loop_
_entity_poly.entity_id
_entity_poly.type
_entity_poly.pdbx_seq_one_letter_code
_entity_poly.pdbx_strand_id
1 'polypeptide(L)'
;MVLEYRFSSVVSPSRYDSQGLMGDIPLRQSNFADAETVGEIRAQEDWNVLVAPLSEKFHGGLDPNLSFVSVSIPECRPERLEIISYANEFAFIYDDATENIAHDRAEADMAQTLDLFMQGATTGYVDPRGSGKNKIQAQIFNEMAAIDRPRAMVCMQAWAEFLQLTSSRDRKVRFDTLDEYIPYRVWDVGQMLMYGLVTFGMGLTIPEEDKGRATEATVSAFGVIALTNDLFSWERERDAAKRDGMPHVMNAIYVLMGQHNVSEEEAKQMCHEKIVELVQEYKAIVEKYKNDTSSCIDLRKYIEALQCNISGNLIWSLTCPRYNPGTKLNACQTWMRSRVRAHNFKPNKTYPAALPPSPPSSVSN
;
A
#
# COMPACT_ATOMS: atom_id res chain seq x y z
N MET A 1 -8.52 11.57 21.08
CA MET A 1 -7.67 10.69 20.26
C MET A 1 -7.36 9.47 21.08
N VAL A 2 -7.57 8.29 20.52
CA VAL A 2 -7.23 6.99 21.11
C VAL A 2 -5.77 6.63 20.77
N LEU A 3 -5.31 7.04 19.59
CA LEU A 3 -3.94 6.89 19.13
C LEU A 3 -3.03 7.96 19.72
N GLU A 4 -1.89 7.52 20.25
CA GLU A 4 -0.82 8.40 20.71
C GLU A 4 0.29 8.41 19.66
N TYR A 5 0.62 9.59 19.12
CA TYR A 5 1.63 9.73 18.08
C TYR A 5 3.03 9.83 18.68
N ARG A 6 3.86 8.82 18.46
CA ARG A 6 5.22 8.70 19.02
C ARG A 6 6.30 8.62 17.95
N PHE A 7 5.98 8.11 16.77
CA PHE A 7 6.96 7.81 15.74
C PHE A 7 6.90 8.74 14.53
N SER A 8 5.93 9.65 14.49
CA SER A 8 5.75 10.60 13.39
C SER A 8 5.63 12.05 13.81
N SER A 9 5.82 12.94 12.84
CA SER A 9 5.58 14.38 12.95
C SER A 9 4.52 14.83 11.95
N VAL A 10 3.74 15.86 12.31
CA VAL A 10 2.81 16.50 11.38
C VAL A 10 3.60 17.20 10.29
N VAL A 11 3.25 16.97 9.03
CA VAL A 11 3.83 17.67 7.89
C VAL A 11 3.12 19.02 7.74
N SER A 12 3.90 20.10 7.63
CA SER A 12 3.34 21.44 7.43
C SER A 12 2.43 21.48 6.18
N PRO A 13 1.20 22.02 6.27
CA PRO A 13 0.32 22.20 5.11
C PRO A 13 0.95 23.03 3.98
N SER A 14 1.99 23.82 4.25
CA SER A 14 2.73 24.55 3.22
C SER A 14 3.58 23.66 2.30
N ARG A 15 3.72 22.36 2.61
CA ARG A 15 4.57 21.41 1.88
C ARG A 15 3.81 20.53 0.89
N TYR A 16 2.48 20.62 0.86
CA TYR A 16 1.63 19.83 -0.03
C TYR A 16 0.36 20.60 -0.38
N ASP A 17 -0.24 20.25 -1.51
CA ASP A 17 -1.60 20.66 -1.86
C ASP A 17 -2.49 19.42 -1.80
N SER A 18 -3.51 19.44 -0.97
CA SER A 18 -4.45 18.32 -0.85
C SER A 18 -5.60 18.39 -1.85
N GLN A 19 -5.70 19.48 -2.63
CA GLN A 19 -6.81 19.77 -3.52
C GLN A 19 -8.19 19.71 -2.82
N GLY A 20 -8.22 19.89 -1.49
CA GLY A 20 -9.43 19.78 -0.67
C GLY A 20 -9.93 18.36 -0.42
N LEU A 21 -9.23 17.32 -0.90
CA LEU A 21 -9.72 15.93 -0.89
C LEU A 21 -9.70 15.27 0.50
N MET A 22 -8.84 15.71 1.43
CA MET A 22 -8.68 15.09 2.77
C MET A 22 -9.32 15.88 3.92
N GLY A 23 -10.03 16.97 3.65
CA GLY A 23 -10.61 17.82 4.68
C GLY A 23 -9.55 18.38 5.65
N ASP A 24 -9.77 18.17 6.96
CA ASP A 24 -8.91 18.60 8.07
C ASP A 24 -8.03 17.46 8.63
N ILE A 25 -8.01 16.30 7.99
CA ILE A 25 -7.16 15.18 8.41
C ILE A 25 -5.68 15.62 8.27
N PRO A 26 -4.85 15.56 9.31
CA PRO A 26 -3.46 15.98 9.21
C PRO A 26 -2.61 14.95 8.47
N LEU A 27 -1.78 15.40 7.52
CA LEU A 27 -0.69 14.56 7.00
C LEU A 27 0.39 14.39 8.07
N ARG A 28 0.81 13.15 8.31
CA ARG A 28 1.93 12.80 9.17
C ARG A 28 2.98 12.02 8.40
N GLN A 29 4.24 12.16 8.80
CA GLN A 29 5.37 11.43 8.22
C GLN A 29 6.16 10.77 9.35
N SER A 30 6.50 9.49 9.16
CA SER A 30 7.43 8.76 10.03
C SER A 30 8.75 9.51 10.19
N ASN A 31 9.24 9.60 11.42
CA ASN A 31 10.56 10.16 11.72
C ASN A 31 11.72 9.22 11.31
N PHE A 32 11.39 8.05 10.76
CA PHE A 32 12.32 6.98 10.39
C PHE A 32 12.23 6.62 8.89
N ALA A 33 11.85 7.57 8.03
CA ALA A 33 11.60 7.36 6.60
C ALA A 33 12.78 6.73 5.82
N ASP A 34 14.01 6.84 6.33
CA ASP A 34 15.17 6.15 5.76
C ASP A 34 15.01 4.62 5.80
N ALA A 35 14.36 4.06 6.83
CA ALA A 35 14.12 2.61 6.93
C ALA A 35 13.17 2.11 5.83
N GLU A 36 12.19 2.92 5.45
CA GLU A 36 11.35 2.61 4.29
C GLU A 36 12.16 2.60 3.00
N THR A 37 12.97 3.64 2.78
CA THR A 37 13.83 3.72 1.59
C THR A 37 14.73 2.48 1.47
N VAL A 38 15.30 2.01 2.58
CA VAL A 38 16.08 0.76 2.62
C VAL A 38 15.22 -0.45 2.23
N GLY A 39 14.05 -0.61 2.84
CA GLY A 39 13.15 -1.73 2.58
C GLY A 39 12.70 -1.81 1.11
N GLU A 40 12.27 -0.68 0.53
CA GLU A 40 11.80 -0.62 -0.86
C GLU A 40 12.94 -0.91 -1.85
N ILE A 41 14.11 -0.29 -1.68
CA ILE A 41 15.27 -0.55 -2.54
C ILE A 41 15.71 -2.01 -2.42
N ARG A 42 15.73 -2.57 -1.21
CA ARG A 42 16.09 -3.97 -0.98
C ARG A 42 15.12 -4.92 -1.70
N ALA A 43 13.81 -4.67 -1.65
CA ALA A 43 12.81 -5.47 -2.37
C ALA A 43 13.02 -5.42 -3.90
N GLN A 44 13.29 -4.23 -4.44
CA GLN A 44 13.58 -4.06 -5.87
C GLN A 44 14.83 -4.83 -6.31
N GLU A 45 15.91 -4.77 -5.52
CA GLU A 45 17.16 -5.48 -5.84
C GLU A 45 17.03 -7.00 -5.67
N ASP A 46 16.35 -7.47 -4.63
CA ASP A 46 16.05 -8.89 -4.47
C ASP A 46 15.22 -9.42 -5.65
N TRP A 47 14.24 -8.66 -6.14
CA TRP A 47 13.49 -9.01 -7.34
C TRP A 47 14.38 -9.08 -8.59
N ASN A 48 15.23 -8.07 -8.81
CA ASN A 48 16.19 -8.05 -9.94
C ASN A 48 17.09 -9.29 -9.97
N VAL A 49 17.55 -9.74 -8.80
CA VAL A 49 18.48 -10.86 -8.65
C VAL A 49 17.77 -12.21 -8.72
N LEU A 50 16.63 -12.34 -8.05
CA LEU A 50 15.98 -13.64 -7.84
C LEU A 50 14.92 -13.96 -8.90
N VAL A 51 14.27 -12.94 -9.47
CA VAL A 51 13.10 -13.11 -10.35
C VAL A 51 13.43 -12.67 -11.77
N ALA A 52 13.55 -11.36 -12.00
CA ALA A 52 13.82 -10.77 -13.30
C ALA A 52 14.18 -9.28 -13.14
N PRO A 53 14.93 -8.68 -14.09
CA PRO A 53 15.14 -7.24 -14.09
C PRO A 53 13.83 -6.46 -14.13
N LEU A 54 13.67 -5.51 -13.21
CA LEU A 54 12.60 -4.52 -13.23
C LEU A 54 12.78 -3.58 -14.42
N SER A 55 11.66 -3.12 -14.97
CA SER A 55 11.64 -2.08 -15.99
C SER A 55 12.33 -0.82 -15.46
N GLU A 56 13.08 -0.11 -16.31
CA GLU A 56 13.63 1.21 -15.97
C GLU A 56 12.53 2.24 -15.64
N LYS A 57 11.30 1.96 -16.06
CA LYS A 57 10.10 2.77 -15.77
C LYS A 57 9.35 2.31 -14.52
N PHE A 58 9.83 1.27 -13.82
CA PHE A 58 9.19 0.81 -12.60
C PHE A 58 9.32 1.85 -11.49
N HIS A 59 8.19 2.19 -10.88
CA HIS A 59 8.09 3.06 -9.73
C HIS A 59 7.07 2.42 -8.77
N GLY A 60 7.54 1.99 -7.60
CA GLY A 60 6.71 1.51 -6.48
C GLY A 60 6.37 2.63 -5.51
N GLY A 61 6.54 2.38 -4.21
CA GLY A 61 6.19 3.30 -3.12
C GLY A 61 7.15 4.47 -2.88
N LEU A 62 8.37 4.40 -3.44
CA LEU A 62 9.37 5.47 -3.30
C LEU A 62 8.88 6.82 -3.85
N ASP A 63 8.94 7.85 -3.01
CA ASP A 63 8.79 9.26 -3.39
C ASP A 63 9.98 10.07 -2.83
N PRO A 64 10.50 11.10 -3.53
CA PRO A 64 11.66 11.87 -3.05
C PRO A 64 11.46 12.60 -1.72
N ASN A 65 10.23 12.81 -1.27
CA ASN A 65 9.90 13.57 -0.07
C ASN A 65 8.99 12.82 0.90
N LEU A 66 8.04 12.04 0.38
CA LEU A 66 6.89 11.48 1.10
C LEU A 66 6.61 10.04 0.64
N SER A 67 7.59 9.13 0.80
CA SER A 67 7.41 7.71 0.45
C SER A 67 6.19 7.09 1.16
N PHE A 68 5.56 6.14 0.46
CA PHE A 68 4.22 5.65 0.72
C PHE A 68 3.98 5.21 2.17
N VAL A 69 4.73 4.23 2.67
CA VAL A 69 4.57 3.66 4.01
C VAL A 69 4.82 4.71 5.10
N SER A 70 5.79 5.60 4.93
CA SER A 70 6.10 6.64 5.93
C SER A 70 4.97 7.63 6.13
N VAL A 71 4.14 7.86 5.11
CA VAL A 71 2.97 8.76 5.23
C VAL A 71 1.66 8.03 5.43
N SER A 72 1.56 6.79 4.97
CA SER A 72 0.35 5.96 5.03
C SER A 72 0.25 5.14 6.33
N ILE A 73 1.37 4.82 6.96
CA ILE A 73 1.48 4.15 8.27
C ILE A 73 2.53 4.88 9.13
N PRO A 74 2.34 6.19 9.41
CA PRO A 74 3.38 7.02 10.01
C PRO A 74 3.72 6.62 11.46
N GLU A 75 2.79 5.95 12.15
CA GLU A 75 3.00 5.38 13.48
C GLU A 75 3.45 3.90 13.44
N CYS A 76 3.97 3.44 12.30
CA CYS A 76 4.67 2.16 12.24
C CYS A 76 5.84 2.18 13.24
N ARG A 77 5.99 1.09 13.97
CA ARG A 77 7.11 0.91 14.90
C ARG A 77 8.43 0.92 14.13
N PRO A 78 9.46 1.63 14.61
CA PRO A 78 10.72 1.78 13.87
C PRO A 78 11.36 0.44 13.50
N GLU A 79 11.33 -0.54 14.41
CA GLU A 79 11.88 -1.88 14.21
C GLU A 79 11.11 -2.74 13.19
N ARG A 80 9.94 -2.29 12.73
CA ARG A 80 9.07 -2.98 11.76
C ARG A 80 9.02 -2.27 10.40
N LEU A 81 9.47 -1.02 10.33
CA LEU A 81 9.25 -0.15 9.17
C LEU A 81 9.98 -0.66 7.91
N GLU A 82 11.21 -1.15 8.04
CA GLU A 82 11.96 -1.70 6.89
C GLU A 82 11.23 -2.90 6.27
N ILE A 83 10.87 -3.91 7.06
CA ILE A 83 10.25 -5.13 6.54
C ILE A 83 8.82 -4.90 6.01
N ILE A 84 8.06 -3.96 6.61
CA ILE A 84 6.77 -3.54 6.04
C ILE A 84 6.97 -2.87 4.69
N SER A 85 7.95 -1.99 4.58
CA SER A 85 8.22 -1.28 3.33
C SER A 85 8.70 -2.23 2.24
N TYR A 86 9.54 -3.20 2.61
CA TYR A 86 9.92 -4.31 1.74
C TYR A 86 8.69 -5.10 1.25
N ALA A 87 7.79 -5.48 2.16
CA ALA A 87 6.58 -6.23 1.82
C ALA A 87 5.61 -5.43 0.93
N ASN A 88 5.42 -4.14 1.24
CA ASN A 88 4.60 -3.23 0.43
C ASN A 88 5.18 -3.04 -0.97
N GLU A 89 6.50 -2.85 -1.08
CA GLU A 89 7.16 -2.72 -2.38
C GLU A 89 7.06 -4.00 -3.20
N PHE A 90 7.17 -5.18 -2.56
CA PHE A 90 6.89 -6.44 -3.21
C PHE A 90 5.45 -6.49 -3.77
N ALA A 91 4.46 -5.96 -3.05
CA ALA A 91 3.09 -5.88 -3.54
C ALA A 91 2.98 -5.00 -4.81
N PHE A 92 3.63 -3.83 -4.83
CA PHE A 92 3.67 -2.98 -6.04
C PHE A 92 4.37 -3.67 -7.22
N ILE A 93 5.48 -4.36 -6.97
CA ILE A 93 6.19 -5.12 -8.03
C ILE A 93 5.31 -6.26 -8.55
N TYR A 94 4.64 -6.97 -7.64
CA TYR A 94 3.78 -8.09 -7.97
C TYR A 94 2.56 -7.66 -8.79
N ASP A 95 1.91 -6.55 -8.40
CA ASP A 95 0.81 -5.90 -9.13
C ASP A 95 1.21 -5.65 -10.60
N ASP A 96 2.26 -4.86 -10.83
CA ASP A 96 2.77 -4.56 -12.18
C ASP A 96 3.14 -5.84 -12.95
N ALA A 97 3.76 -6.82 -12.29
CA ALA A 97 4.15 -8.07 -12.93
C ALA A 97 2.93 -8.90 -13.38
N THR A 98 1.84 -8.91 -12.61
CA THR A 98 0.61 -9.63 -12.95
C THR A 98 -0.27 -8.92 -13.98
N GLU A 99 -0.13 -7.61 -14.15
CA GLU A 99 -0.76 -6.87 -15.24
C GLU A 99 -0.10 -7.15 -16.60
N ASN A 100 1.23 -7.37 -16.61
CA ASN A 100 2.03 -7.48 -17.83
C ASN A 100 2.18 -8.90 -18.41
N ILE A 101 1.54 -9.92 -17.81
CA ILE A 101 1.62 -11.32 -18.27
C ILE A 101 0.27 -11.85 -18.73
N ALA A 102 0.29 -12.93 -19.53
CA ALA A 102 -0.92 -13.62 -19.96
C ALA A 102 -1.76 -14.08 -18.75
N HIS A 103 -3.08 -13.99 -18.87
CA HIS A 103 -4.02 -14.23 -17.78
C HIS A 103 -3.80 -15.57 -17.06
N ASP A 104 -3.69 -16.68 -17.80
CA ASP A 104 -3.48 -18.01 -17.22
C ASP A 104 -2.16 -18.10 -16.42
N ARG A 105 -1.13 -17.34 -16.80
CA ARG A 105 0.13 -17.27 -16.05
C ARG A 105 -0.02 -16.42 -14.79
N ALA A 106 -0.78 -15.33 -14.85
CA ALA A 106 -1.09 -14.53 -13.67
C ALA A 106 -1.88 -15.34 -12.64
N GLU A 107 -2.87 -16.13 -13.08
CA GLU A 107 -3.65 -17.01 -12.19
C GLU A 107 -2.77 -18.08 -11.53
N ALA A 108 -1.90 -18.75 -12.31
CA ALA A 108 -0.98 -19.74 -11.77
C ALA A 108 0.00 -19.14 -10.74
N ASP A 109 0.55 -17.95 -11.03
CA ASP A 109 1.44 -17.24 -10.11
C ASP A 109 0.72 -16.80 -8.82
N MET A 110 -0.54 -16.35 -8.92
CA MET A 110 -1.38 -16.01 -7.78
C MET A 110 -1.70 -17.24 -6.92
N ALA A 111 -2.04 -18.37 -7.55
CA ALA A 111 -2.29 -19.62 -6.83
C ALA A 111 -1.05 -20.11 -6.06
N GLN A 112 0.14 -20.05 -6.68
CA GLN A 112 1.38 -20.40 -5.99
C GLN A 112 1.67 -19.48 -4.80
N THR A 113 1.43 -18.17 -4.95
CA THR A 113 1.63 -17.21 -3.86
C THR A 113 0.64 -17.45 -2.72
N LEU A 114 -0.62 -17.71 -3.06
CA LEU A 114 -1.67 -18.05 -2.11
C LEU A 114 -1.28 -19.28 -1.27
N ASP A 115 -0.83 -20.36 -1.91
CA ASP A 115 -0.40 -21.58 -1.22
C ASP A 115 0.72 -21.33 -0.20
N LEU A 116 1.69 -20.48 -0.56
CA LEU A 116 2.81 -20.13 0.34
C LEU A 116 2.35 -19.28 1.52
N PHE A 117 1.48 -18.30 1.31
CA PHE A 117 0.96 -17.49 2.40
C PHE A 117 0.02 -18.29 3.31
N MET A 118 -0.78 -19.18 2.77
CA MET A 118 -1.58 -20.14 3.55
C MET A 118 -0.70 -21.08 4.37
N GLN A 119 0.41 -21.57 3.80
CA GLN A 119 1.41 -22.35 4.55
C GLN A 119 1.98 -21.53 5.71
N GLY A 120 2.37 -20.28 5.48
CA GLY A 120 2.89 -19.37 6.49
C GLY A 120 1.87 -19.07 7.60
N ALA A 121 0.62 -18.79 7.22
CA ALA A 121 -0.47 -18.53 8.15
C ALA A 121 -0.84 -19.75 9.01
N THR A 122 -0.69 -20.98 8.48
CA THR A 122 -1.07 -22.21 9.19
C THR A 122 0.08 -22.77 10.04
N THR A 123 1.28 -22.84 9.48
CA THR A 123 2.43 -23.51 10.10
C THR A 123 3.35 -22.53 10.84
N GLY A 124 3.22 -21.24 10.54
CA GLY A 124 4.11 -20.19 11.00
C GLY A 124 5.54 -20.32 10.43
N TYR A 125 5.72 -20.99 9.30
CA TYR A 125 6.98 -21.06 8.57
C TYR A 125 6.72 -21.18 7.07
N VAL A 126 7.50 -20.48 6.25
CA VAL A 126 7.48 -20.64 4.80
C VAL A 126 8.85 -21.13 4.36
N ASP A 127 8.85 -22.22 3.59
CA ASP A 127 10.07 -22.79 3.06
C ASP A 127 10.63 -21.92 1.92
N PRO A 128 11.88 -21.43 2.02
CA PRO A 128 12.48 -20.59 0.98
C PRO A 128 12.87 -21.38 -0.29
N ARG A 129 12.63 -22.69 -0.35
CA ARG A 129 12.83 -23.48 -1.58
C ARG A 129 11.78 -23.12 -2.63
N GLY A 130 12.22 -22.89 -3.87
CA GLY A 130 11.33 -22.64 -4.99
C GLY A 130 11.82 -21.53 -5.92
N SER A 131 10.86 -20.87 -6.57
CA SER A 131 11.10 -19.74 -7.47
C SER A 131 11.74 -18.54 -6.74
N GLY A 132 12.23 -17.55 -7.48
CA GLY A 132 12.69 -16.29 -6.89
C GLY A 132 11.60 -15.58 -6.09
N LYS A 133 10.35 -15.61 -6.56
CA LYS A 133 9.20 -15.01 -5.87
C LYS A 133 8.95 -15.72 -4.53
N ASN A 134 9.02 -17.06 -4.52
CA ASN A 134 8.84 -17.86 -3.31
C ASN A 134 9.89 -17.52 -2.25
N LYS A 135 11.15 -17.27 -2.66
CA LYS A 135 12.23 -16.85 -1.75
C LYS A 135 11.92 -15.49 -1.11
N ILE A 136 11.45 -14.54 -1.91
CA ILE A 136 11.07 -13.20 -1.42
C ILE A 136 9.88 -13.29 -0.45
N GLN A 137 8.85 -14.05 -0.81
CA GLN A 137 7.67 -14.28 0.03
C GLN A 137 8.03 -14.98 1.36
N ALA A 138 8.89 -16.00 1.30
CA ALA A 138 9.40 -16.67 2.48
C ALA A 138 10.23 -15.71 3.37
N GLN A 139 11.03 -14.83 2.76
CA GLN A 139 11.79 -13.81 3.47
C GLN A 139 10.87 -12.82 4.19
N ILE A 140 9.85 -12.28 3.51
CA ILE A 140 8.83 -11.41 4.11
C ILE A 140 8.25 -12.07 5.36
N PHE A 141 7.73 -13.28 5.21
CA PHE A 141 7.08 -13.95 6.31
C PHE A 141 8.05 -14.26 7.46
N ASN A 142 9.20 -14.85 7.17
CA ASN A 142 10.14 -15.30 8.20
C ASN A 142 10.74 -14.12 8.98
N GLU A 143 11.04 -12.99 8.32
CA GLU A 143 11.51 -11.77 9.00
C GLU A 143 10.42 -11.15 9.88
N MET A 144 9.18 -11.06 9.37
CA MET A 144 8.05 -10.58 10.17
C MET A 144 7.78 -11.50 11.37
N ALA A 145 7.82 -12.82 11.17
CA ALA A 145 7.57 -13.80 12.21
C ALA A 145 8.67 -13.85 13.28
N ALA A 146 9.91 -13.49 12.91
CA ALA A 146 11.01 -13.33 13.86
C ALA A 146 10.81 -12.13 14.79
N ILE A 147 10.09 -11.10 14.35
CA ILE A 147 9.77 -9.91 15.15
C ILE A 147 8.52 -10.13 16.01
N ASP A 148 7.42 -10.58 15.40
CA ASP A 148 6.12 -10.75 16.05
C ASP A 148 5.30 -11.83 15.33
N ARG A 149 5.57 -13.09 15.68
CA ARG A 149 4.95 -14.27 15.05
C ARG A 149 3.41 -14.21 15.02
N PRO A 150 2.69 -13.93 16.12
CA PRO A 150 1.22 -13.88 16.08
C PRO A 150 0.68 -12.87 15.06
N ARG A 151 1.23 -11.65 15.01
CA ARG A 151 0.77 -10.63 14.05
C ARG A 151 1.26 -10.88 12.63
N ALA A 152 2.43 -11.49 12.46
CA ALA A 152 2.90 -11.92 11.15
C ALA A 152 1.96 -12.95 10.52
N MET A 153 1.47 -13.90 11.31
CA MET A 153 0.48 -14.89 10.85
C MET A 153 -0.85 -14.22 10.44
N VAL A 154 -1.34 -13.25 11.22
CA VAL A 154 -2.53 -12.47 10.85
C VAL A 154 -2.32 -11.71 9.54
N CYS A 155 -1.14 -11.10 9.35
CA CYS A 155 -0.81 -10.41 8.11
C CYS A 155 -0.79 -11.35 6.90
N MET A 156 -0.20 -12.55 7.03
CA MET A 156 -0.19 -13.53 5.93
C MET A 156 -1.57 -14.07 5.62
N GLN A 157 -2.39 -14.31 6.64
CA GLN A 157 -3.77 -14.73 6.45
C GLN A 157 -4.56 -13.68 5.67
N ALA A 158 -4.44 -12.40 6.04
CA ALA A 158 -5.11 -11.31 5.34
C ALA A 158 -4.60 -11.15 3.89
N TRP A 159 -3.30 -11.37 3.65
CA TRP A 159 -2.75 -11.35 2.29
C TRP A 159 -3.19 -12.56 1.47
N ALA A 160 -3.30 -13.74 2.07
CA ALA A 160 -3.85 -14.92 1.41
C ALA A 160 -5.32 -14.70 1.01
N GLU A 161 -6.15 -14.16 1.90
CA GLU A 161 -7.55 -13.82 1.59
C GLU A 161 -7.65 -12.81 0.44
N PHE A 162 -6.78 -11.78 0.44
CA PHE A 162 -6.69 -10.83 -0.69
C PHE A 162 -6.41 -11.54 -2.02
N LEU A 163 -5.40 -12.42 -2.05
CA LEU A 163 -5.02 -13.15 -3.26
C LEU A 163 -6.10 -14.13 -3.73
N GLN A 164 -6.81 -14.75 -2.79
CA GLN A 164 -7.93 -15.61 -3.11
C GLN A 164 -9.05 -14.81 -3.81
N LEU A 165 -9.40 -13.63 -3.30
CA LEU A 165 -10.40 -12.77 -3.93
C LEU A 165 -9.95 -12.25 -5.30
N THR A 166 -8.70 -11.78 -5.41
CA THR A 166 -8.18 -11.27 -6.70
C THR A 166 -7.98 -12.35 -7.75
N SER A 167 -7.66 -13.59 -7.36
CA SER A 167 -7.59 -14.73 -8.30
C SER A 167 -8.95 -15.09 -8.91
N SER A 168 -10.05 -14.75 -8.24
CA SER A 168 -11.41 -14.97 -8.74
C SER A 168 -11.94 -13.83 -9.62
N ARG A 169 -11.09 -12.83 -9.90
CA ARG A 169 -11.43 -11.62 -10.66
C ARG A 169 -11.68 -11.96 -12.12
N ASP A 170 -12.93 -11.86 -12.55
CA ASP A 170 -13.23 -11.77 -13.98
C ASP A 170 -12.93 -10.33 -14.46
N ARG A 171 -11.80 -10.17 -15.15
CA ARG A 171 -11.36 -8.90 -15.75
C ARG A 171 -12.33 -8.38 -16.83
N LYS A 172 -13.37 -9.12 -17.19
CA LYS A 172 -14.42 -8.70 -18.12
C LYS A 172 -15.65 -8.10 -17.43
N VAL A 173 -15.72 -8.16 -16.10
CA VAL A 173 -16.83 -7.56 -15.35
C VAL A 173 -16.83 -6.06 -15.57
N ARG A 174 -17.95 -5.55 -16.06
CA ARG A 174 -18.22 -4.12 -16.23
C ARG A 174 -19.22 -3.69 -15.17
N PHE A 175 -18.92 -2.55 -14.55
CA PHE A 175 -19.82 -1.89 -13.61
C PHE A 175 -20.52 -0.73 -14.32
N ASP A 176 -21.84 -0.63 -14.15
CA ASP A 176 -22.64 0.44 -14.73
C ASP A 176 -22.90 1.58 -13.74
N THR A 177 -22.68 1.34 -12.44
CA THR A 177 -22.84 2.35 -11.39
C THR A 177 -21.69 2.35 -10.39
N LEU A 178 -21.40 3.52 -9.81
CA LEU A 178 -20.38 3.67 -8.78
C LEU A 178 -20.73 2.91 -7.49
N ASP A 179 -22.02 2.77 -7.17
CA ASP A 179 -22.51 2.03 -6.00
C ASP A 179 -22.23 0.52 -6.12
N GLU A 180 -22.25 -0.05 -7.32
CA GLU A 180 -21.83 -1.42 -7.58
C GLU A 180 -20.30 -1.55 -7.63
N TYR A 181 -19.61 -0.51 -8.12
CA TYR A 181 -18.16 -0.49 -8.28
C TYR A 181 -17.39 -0.37 -6.96
N ILE A 182 -17.80 0.52 -6.05
CA ILE A 182 -17.04 0.79 -4.81
C ILE A 182 -16.87 -0.46 -3.94
N PRO A 183 -17.91 -1.27 -3.65
CA PRO A 183 -17.76 -2.49 -2.86
C PRO A 183 -16.75 -3.46 -3.48
N TYR A 184 -16.73 -3.53 -4.81
CA TYR A 184 -15.72 -4.30 -5.55
C TYR A 184 -14.32 -3.70 -5.37
N ARG A 185 -14.20 -2.39 -5.61
CA ARG A 185 -12.91 -1.72 -5.63
C ARG A 185 -12.24 -1.64 -4.26
N VAL A 186 -13.02 -1.60 -3.17
CA VAL A 186 -12.52 -1.60 -1.79
C VAL A 186 -11.68 -2.84 -1.48
N TRP A 187 -12.10 -4.02 -1.92
CA TRP A 187 -11.27 -5.21 -1.74
C TRP A 187 -10.13 -5.28 -2.76
N ASP A 188 -10.39 -4.85 -4.00
CA ASP A 188 -9.41 -4.89 -5.10
C ASP A 188 -8.21 -3.96 -4.87
N VAL A 189 -8.42 -2.79 -4.23
CA VAL A 189 -7.34 -1.86 -3.85
C VAL A 189 -6.48 -2.39 -2.69
N GLY A 190 -6.82 -3.55 -2.12
CA GLY A 190 -5.97 -4.23 -1.12
C GLY A 190 -6.32 -3.93 0.33
N GLN A 191 -7.61 -3.75 0.67
CA GLN A 191 -8.07 -3.57 2.06
C GLN A 191 -7.47 -4.60 3.03
N MET A 192 -7.49 -5.88 2.65
CA MET A 192 -7.01 -6.96 3.50
C MET A 192 -5.48 -6.93 3.66
N LEU A 193 -4.74 -6.62 2.59
CA LEU A 193 -3.28 -6.43 2.68
C LEU A 193 -2.94 -5.28 3.64
N MET A 194 -3.59 -4.13 3.47
CA MET A 194 -3.38 -2.97 4.32
C MET A 194 -3.79 -3.23 5.78
N TYR A 195 -4.85 -3.98 6.03
CA TYR A 195 -5.20 -4.46 7.38
C TYR A 195 -4.03 -5.24 8.01
N GLY A 196 -3.44 -6.19 7.29
CA GLY A 196 -2.29 -6.96 7.74
C GLY A 196 -1.07 -6.10 8.04
N LEU A 197 -0.72 -5.19 7.11
CA LEU A 197 0.44 -4.32 7.25
C LEU A 197 0.29 -3.33 8.41
N VAL A 198 -0.87 -2.68 8.56
CA VAL A 198 -1.11 -1.71 9.65
C VAL A 198 -1.10 -2.42 11.01
N THR A 199 -1.80 -3.56 11.13
CA THR A 199 -1.86 -4.29 12.41
C THR A 199 -0.49 -4.85 12.80
N PHE A 200 0.29 -5.36 11.85
CA PHE A 200 1.68 -5.75 12.12
C PHE A 200 2.54 -4.53 12.47
N GLY A 201 2.50 -3.45 11.68
CA GLY A 201 3.41 -2.31 11.82
C GLY A 201 3.25 -1.55 13.11
N MET A 202 2.00 -1.35 13.53
CA MET A 202 1.68 -0.65 14.76
C MET A 202 1.66 -1.61 15.97
N GLY A 203 1.68 -2.93 15.73
CA GLY A 203 1.59 -3.93 16.78
C GLY A 203 0.22 -3.97 17.42
N LEU A 204 -0.84 -3.98 16.61
CA LEU A 204 -2.24 -4.04 17.03
C LEU A 204 -2.76 -5.48 16.99
N THR A 205 -3.56 -5.88 17.96
CA THR A 205 -4.26 -7.18 17.95
C THR A 205 -5.76 -6.93 18.02
N ILE A 206 -6.42 -7.14 16.90
CA ILE A 206 -7.89 -7.08 16.81
C ILE A 206 -8.41 -8.50 17.03
N PRO A 207 -9.25 -8.73 18.06
CA PRO A 207 -9.89 -10.02 18.31
C PRO A 207 -10.75 -10.47 17.13
N GLU A 208 -10.94 -11.78 17.00
CA GLU A 208 -11.71 -12.37 15.90
C GLU A 208 -13.15 -11.83 15.84
N GLU A 209 -13.78 -11.68 17.01
CA GLU A 209 -15.13 -11.15 17.16
C GLU A 209 -15.28 -9.69 16.70
N ASP A 210 -14.18 -8.93 16.66
CA ASP A 210 -14.15 -7.53 16.27
C ASP A 210 -13.74 -7.35 14.79
N LYS A 211 -13.32 -8.42 14.08
CA LYS A 211 -12.92 -8.32 12.66
C LYS A 211 -14.04 -7.85 11.75
N GLY A 212 -15.25 -8.39 11.91
CA GLY A 212 -16.41 -7.94 11.12
C GLY A 212 -16.68 -6.44 11.31
N ARG A 213 -16.57 -5.96 12.55
CA ARG A 213 -16.70 -4.54 12.89
C ARG A 213 -15.57 -3.71 12.26
N ALA A 214 -14.35 -4.24 12.18
CA ALA A 214 -13.23 -3.59 11.50
C ALA A 214 -13.49 -3.44 10.00
N THR A 215 -13.95 -4.49 9.33
CA THR A 215 -14.28 -4.45 7.89
C THR A 215 -15.38 -3.44 7.61
N GLU A 216 -16.49 -3.51 8.35
CA GLU A 216 -17.63 -2.58 8.18
C GLU A 216 -17.23 -1.13 8.45
N ALA A 217 -16.49 -0.87 9.52
CA ALA A 217 -16.10 0.49 9.89
C ALA A 217 -15.10 1.12 8.92
N THR A 218 -14.44 0.35 8.06
CA THR A 218 -13.36 0.85 7.20
C THR A 218 -13.72 0.95 5.72
N VAL A 219 -14.94 0.57 5.34
CA VAL A 219 -15.41 0.65 3.95
C VAL A 219 -15.23 2.04 3.35
N SER A 220 -15.62 3.10 4.05
CA SER A 220 -15.48 4.47 3.53
C SER A 220 -14.03 4.92 3.44
N ALA A 221 -13.15 4.52 4.37
CA ALA A 221 -11.71 4.81 4.24
C ALA A 221 -11.10 4.15 3.00
N PHE A 222 -11.40 2.86 2.78
CA PHE A 222 -10.90 2.16 1.59
C PHE A 222 -11.57 2.62 0.31
N GLY A 223 -12.82 3.12 0.38
CA GLY A 223 -13.47 3.82 -0.73
C GLY A 223 -12.71 5.10 -1.10
N VAL A 224 -12.30 5.91 -0.12
CA VAL A 224 -11.44 7.08 -0.37
C VAL A 224 -10.13 6.68 -1.05
N ILE A 225 -9.46 5.65 -0.52
CA ILE A 225 -8.17 5.16 -1.05
C ILE A 225 -8.32 4.66 -2.49
N ALA A 226 -9.36 3.87 -2.76
CA ALA A 226 -9.72 3.37 -4.08
C ALA A 226 -9.97 4.49 -5.09
N LEU A 227 -10.89 5.42 -4.78
CA LEU A 227 -11.25 6.49 -5.70
C LEU A 227 -10.12 7.49 -5.90
N THR A 228 -9.32 7.72 -4.87
CA THR A 228 -8.08 8.52 -4.97
C THR A 228 -7.10 7.88 -5.93
N ASN A 229 -6.89 6.57 -5.81
CA ASN A 229 -6.04 5.83 -6.74
C ASN A 229 -6.57 6.00 -8.17
N ASP A 230 -7.86 5.69 -8.39
CA ASP A 230 -8.50 5.78 -9.70
C ASP A 230 -8.39 7.18 -10.33
N LEU A 231 -8.56 8.24 -9.52
CA LEU A 231 -8.47 9.62 -9.98
C LEU A 231 -7.08 9.97 -10.50
N PHE A 232 -6.02 9.53 -9.81
CA PHE A 232 -4.63 9.87 -10.17
C PHE A 232 -3.95 8.83 -11.07
N SER A 233 -4.48 7.62 -11.17
CA SER A 233 -4.00 6.57 -12.07
C SER A 233 -4.74 6.54 -13.41
N TRP A 234 -5.81 7.32 -13.57
CA TRP A 234 -6.72 7.28 -14.72
C TRP A 234 -6.00 7.31 -16.07
N GLU A 235 -5.12 8.29 -16.31
CA GLU A 235 -4.44 8.43 -17.61
C GLU A 235 -3.62 7.18 -17.93
N ARG A 236 -2.88 6.69 -16.93
CA ARG A 236 -2.04 5.49 -17.05
C ARG A 236 -2.89 4.26 -17.38
N GLU A 237 -3.99 4.06 -16.66
CA GLU A 237 -4.87 2.89 -16.80
C GLU A 237 -5.70 2.94 -18.08
N ARG A 238 -6.20 4.11 -18.46
CA ARG A 238 -6.89 4.34 -19.75
C ARG A 238 -5.96 4.01 -20.92
N ASP A 239 -4.72 4.50 -20.87
CA ASP A 239 -3.74 4.28 -21.93
C ASP A 239 -3.30 2.80 -21.99
N ALA A 240 -3.18 2.14 -20.84
CA ALA A 240 -2.94 0.70 -20.75
C ALA A 240 -4.09 -0.13 -21.35
N ALA A 241 -5.33 0.13 -20.93
CA ALA A 241 -6.52 -0.54 -21.44
C ALA A 241 -6.65 -0.39 -22.96
N LYS A 242 -6.37 0.81 -23.50
CA LYS A 242 -6.36 1.06 -24.94
C LYS A 242 -5.28 0.27 -25.67
N ARG A 243 -4.06 0.22 -25.14
CA ARG A 243 -2.94 -0.54 -25.72
C ARG A 243 -3.24 -2.04 -25.75
N ASP A 244 -3.87 -2.54 -24.70
CA ASP A 244 -4.12 -3.96 -24.50
C ASP A 244 -5.46 -4.42 -25.12
N GLY A 245 -6.20 -3.50 -25.76
CA GLY A 245 -7.46 -3.79 -26.47
C GLY A 245 -8.61 -4.16 -25.54
N MET A 246 -8.59 -3.67 -24.29
CA MET A 246 -9.61 -3.96 -23.30
C MET A 246 -10.93 -3.24 -23.63
N PRO A 247 -12.09 -3.90 -23.43
CA PRO A 247 -13.39 -3.32 -23.77
C PRO A 247 -13.86 -2.21 -22.80
N HIS A 248 -13.26 -2.13 -21.61
CA HIS A 248 -13.52 -1.12 -20.60
C HIS A 248 -12.27 -0.88 -19.74
N VAL A 249 -12.30 0.17 -18.92
CA VAL A 249 -11.24 0.48 -17.94
C VAL A 249 -11.81 0.21 -16.54
N MET A 250 -11.10 -0.58 -15.72
CA MET A 250 -11.52 -0.87 -14.34
C MET A 250 -11.19 0.31 -13.41
N ASN A 251 -11.88 1.43 -13.60
CA ASN A 251 -11.59 2.68 -12.93
C ASN A 251 -12.88 3.51 -12.78
N ALA A 252 -13.08 4.15 -11.63
CA ALA A 252 -14.25 4.95 -11.31
C ALA A 252 -14.56 6.03 -12.35
N ILE A 253 -13.55 6.64 -12.98
CA ILE A 253 -13.77 7.68 -14.01
C ILE A 253 -14.52 7.09 -15.22
N TYR A 254 -14.16 5.89 -15.67
CA TYR A 254 -14.86 5.19 -16.74
C TYR A 254 -16.31 4.86 -16.36
N VAL A 255 -16.53 4.39 -15.13
CA VAL A 255 -17.87 4.08 -14.61
C VAL A 255 -18.73 5.33 -14.56
N LEU A 256 -18.22 6.45 -14.03
CA LEU A 256 -18.94 7.71 -13.91
C LEU A 256 -19.29 8.31 -15.28
N MET A 257 -18.37 8.28 -16.24
CA MET A 257 -18.65 8.70 -17.61
C MET A 257 -19.81 7.90 -18.21
N GLY A 258 -19.83 6.59 -18.01
CA GLY A 258 -20.90 5.71 -18.49
C GLY A 258 -22.22 5.91 -17.75
N GLN A 259 -22.19 5.98 -16.42
CA GLN A 259 -23.35 6.11 -15.55
C GLN A 259 -24.11 7.42 -15.79
N HIS A 260 -23.38 8.52 -15.97
CA HIS A 260 -23.96 9.87 -16.06
C HIS A 260 -23.94 10.47 -17.47
N ASN A 261 -23.29 9.80 -18.43
CA ASN A 261 -23.12 10.29 -19.80
C ASN A 261 -22.50 11.70 -19.85
N VAL A 262 -21.36 11.84 -19.16
CA VAL A 262 -20.62 13.09 -18.95
C VAL A 262 -19.21 13.01 -19.54
N SER A 263 -18.52 14.15 -19.63
CA SER A 263 -17.12 14.20 -20.06
C SER A 263 -16.16 13.56 -19.04
N GLU A 264 -14.90 13.35 -19.45
CA GLU A 264 -13.85 12.88 -18.54
C GLU A 264 -13.62 13.89 -17.39
N GLU A 265 -13.62 15.19 -17.71
CA GLU A 265 -13.42 16.26 -16.73
C GLU A 265 -14.58 16.32 -15.72
N GLU A 266 -15.81 16.18 -16.18
CA GLU A 266 -17.00 16.12 -15.32
C GLU A 266 -16.97 14.86 -14.44
N ALA A 267 -16.60 13.70 -14.99
CA ALA A 267 -16.45 12.47 -14.21
C ALA A 267 -15.35 12.57 -13.14
N LYS A 268 -14.22 13.22 -13.44
CA LYS A 268 -13.17 13.51 -12.44
C LYS A 268 -13.68 14.41 -11.32
N GLN A 269 -14.47 15.42 -11.64
CA GLN A 269 -15.10 16.29 -10.64
C GLN A 269 -16.09 15.52 -9.76
N MET A 270 -16.92 14.64 -10.34
CA MET A 270 -17.82 13.77 -9.57
C MET A 270 -17.05 12.80 -8.66
N CYS A 271 -15.94 12.24 -9.14
CA CYS A 271 -15.06 11.39 -8.33
C CYS A 271 -14.46 12.17 -7.15
N HIS A 272 -13.99 13.39 -7.39
CA HIS A 272 -13.48 14.30 -6.36
C HIS A 272 -14.54 14.56 -5.27
N GLU A 273 -15.77 14.90 -5.66
CA GLU A 273 -16.89 15.12 -4.74
C GLU A 273 -17.20 13.86 -3.91
N LYS A 274 -17.18 12.68 -4.54
CA LYS A 274 -17.42 11.42 -3.84
C LYS A 274 -16.30 11.10 -2.83
N ILE A 275 -15.04 11.39 -3.16
CA ILE A 275 -13.93 11.26 -2.21
C ILE A 275 -14.16 12.13 -0.98
N VAL A 276 -14.55 13.40 -1.17
CA VAL A 276 -14.83 14.32 -0.06
C VAL A 276 -15.99 13.82 0.81
N GLU A 277 -17.06 13.30 0.20
CA GLU A 277 -18.20 12.68 0.91
C GLU A 277 -17.73 11.52 1.80
N LEU A 278 -16.98 10.57 1.24
CA LEU A 278 -16.48 9.40 1.96
C LEU A 278 -15.48 9.78 3.07
N VAL A 279 -14.68 10.85 2.89
CA VAL A 279 -13.83 11.39 3.96
C VAL A 279 -14.67 11.89 5.14
N GLN A 280 -15.76 12.62 4.89
CA GLN A 280 -16.64 13.06 5.99
C GLN A 280 -17.33 11.90 6.69
N GLU A 281 -17.79 10.91 5.91
CA GLU A 281 -18.35 9.67 6.48
C GLU A 281 -17.34 8.97 7.38
N TYR A 282 -16.10 8.81 6.91
CA TYR A 282 -15.07 8.13 7.68
C TYR A 282 -14.70 8.87 8.96
N LYS A 283 -14.62 10.21 8.91
CA LYS A 283 -14.41 11.03 10.11
C LYS A 283 -15.51 10.80 11.15
N ALA A 284 -16.77 10.70 10.72
CA ALA A 284 -17.88 10.42 11.63
C ALA A 284 -17.75 9.02 12.27
N ILE A 285 -17.29 8.02 11.52
CA ILE A 285 -16.99 6.68 12.05
C ILE A 285 -15.86 6.74 13.08
N VAL A 286 -14.78 7.48 12.80
CA VAL A 286 -13.68 7.65 13.75
C VAL A 286 -14.17 8.27 15.05
N GLU A 287 -14.99 9.33 15.00
CA GLU A 287 -15.58 9.94 16.20
C GLU A 287 -16.48 8.97 16.97
N LYS A 288 -17.28 8.16 16.28
CA LYS A 288 -18.10 7.10 16.89
C LYS A 288 -17.22 6.10 17.65
N TYR A 289 -16.14 5.62 17.03
CA TYR A 289 -15.26 4.61 17.64
C TYR A 289 -14.35 5.18 18.73
N LYS A 290 -14.02 6.48 18.73
CA LYS A 290 -13.23 7.12 19.80
C LYS A 290 -13.83 6.88 21.19
N ASN A 291 -15.16 6.95 21.29
CA ASN A 291 -15.89 6.80 22.55
C ASN A 291 -16.55 5.42 22.73
N ASP A 292 -16.39 4.50 21.78
CA ASP A 292 -16.99 3.17 21.87
C ASP A 292 -16.23 2.28 22.86
N THR A 293 -16.75 2.16 24.07
CA THR A 293 -16.18 1.29 25.11
C THR A 293 -16.45 -0.20 24.87
N SER A 294 -17.32 -0.57 23.92
CA SER A 294 -17.59 -1.97 23.60
C SER A 294 -16.56 -2.55 22.61
N SER A 295 -15.80 -1.70 21.92
CA SER A 295 -14.74 -2.11 20.99
C SER A 295 -13.39 -2.20 21.69
N CYS A 296 -12.58 -3.20 21.31
CA CYS A 296 -11.23 -3.30 21.86
C CYS A 296 -10.39 -2.04 21.53
N ILE A 297 -9.39 -1.75 22.36
CA ILE A 297 -8.55 -0.55 22.20
C ILE A 297 -7.76 -0.55 20.89
N ASP A 298 -7.34 -1.72 20.42
CA ASP A 298 -6.54 -1.86 19.21
C ASP A 298 -7.38 -1.69 17.94
N LEU A 299 -8.66 -2.11 17.94
CA LEU A 299 -9.60 -1.79 16.87
C LEU A 299 -9.80 -0.28 16.75
N ARG A 300 -9.99 0.41 17.87
CA ARG A 300 -10.16 1.87 17.88
C ARG A 300 -8.91 2.59 17.36
N LYS A 301 -7.71 2.12 17.74
CA LYS A 301 -6.45 2.64 17.19
C LYS A 301 -6.31 2.36 15.69
N TYR A 302 -6.69 1.17 15.23
CA TYR A 302 -6.68 0.81 13.81
C TYR A 302 -7.56 1.74 12.99
N ILE A 303 -8.80 1.98 13.43
CA ILE A 303 -9.73 2.91 12.78
C ILE A 303 -9.17 4.33 12.81
N GLU A 304 -8.65 4.82 13.93
CA GLU A 304 -8.06 6.16 13.95
C GLU A 304 -6.82 6.29 13.06
N ALA A 305 -6.02 5.23 12.93
CA ALA A 305 -4.80 5.20 12.13
C ALA A 305 -5.06 5.27 10.61
N LEU A 306 -6.18 4.75 10.13
CA LEU A 306 -6.51 4.82 8.69
C LEU A 306 -6.82 6.24 8.21
N GLN A 307 -7.05 7.21 9.10
CA GLN A 307 -7.01 8.63 8.70
C GLN A 307 -5.64 9.01 8.15
N CYS A 308 -4.56 8.54 8.78
CA CYS A 308 -3.22 8.75 8.24
C CYS A 308 -3.05 8.04 6.90
N ASN A 309 -3.64 6.86 6.74
CA ASN A 309 -3.64 6.14 5.46
C ASN A 309 -4.32 6.93 4.34
N ILE A 310 -5.50 7.53 4.61
CA ILE A 310 -6.19 8.43 3.68
C ILE A 310 -5.28 9.59 3.28
N SER A 311 -4.76 10.35 4.27
CA SER A 311 -3.92 11.51 4.00
C SER A 311 -2.62 11.16 3.28
N GLY A 312 -1.98 10.06 3.68
CA GLY A 312 -0.70 9.60 3.15
C GLY A 312 -0.84 9.12 1.71
N ASN A 313 -1.82 8.25 1.45
CA ASN A 313 -2.10 7.76 0.11
C ASN A 313 -2.44 8.90 -0.85
N LEU A 314 -3.28 9.85 -0.42
CA LEU A 314 -3.64 11.01 -1.23
C LEU A 314 -2.41 11.83 -1.62
N ILE A 315 -1.64 12.28 -0.63
CA ILE A 315 -0.51 13.19 -0.89
C ILE A 315 0.62 12.46 -1.63
N TRP A 316 0.88 11.20 -1.31
CA TRP A 316 1.81 10.38 -2.08
C TRP A 316 1.36 10.24 -3.54
N SER A 317 0.08 9.96 -3.80
CA SER A 317 -0.43 9.79 -5.19
C SER A 317 -0.24 11.04 -6.04
N LEU A 318 -0.31 12.23 -5.42
CA LEU A 318 -0.10 13.51 -6.10
C LEU A 318 1.34 13.79 -6.52
N THR A 319 2.34 13.18 -5.86
CA THR A 319 3.75 13.50 -6.11
C THR A 319 4.56 12.30 -6.60
N CYS A 320 4.07 11.08 -6.38
CA CYS A 320 4.88 9.89 -6.56
C CYS A 320 5.30 9.71 -8.02
N PRO A 321 6.54 9.24 -8.27
CA PRO A 321 7.01 8.90 -9.62
C PRO A 321 6.12 7.88 -10.35
N ARG A 322 5.35 7.07 -9.62
CA ARG A 322 4.45 6.05 -10.18
C ARG A 322 3.31 6.65 -10.99
N TYR A 323 2.77 7.81 -10.59
CA TYR A 323 1.70 8.50 -11.30
C TYR A 323 2.16 9.80 -11.98
N ASN A 324 3.34 10.31 -11.59
CA ASN A 324 3.89 11.58 -12.08
C ASN A 324 5.20 11.34 -12.84
N PRO A 325 5.14 10.98 -14.14
CA PRO A 325 6.32 10.66 -14.93
C PRO A 325 7.21 11.91 -15.08
N GLY A 326 8.36 11.89 -14.39
CA GLY A 326 9.30 13.02 -14.35
C GLY A 326 9.87 13.28 -12.96
N THR A 327 9.17 12.85 -11.90
CA THR A 327 9.69 12.90 -10.53
C THR A 327 10.88 11.97 -10.38
N LYS A 328 11.99 12.49 -9.84
CA LYS A 328 13.24 11.73 -9.62
C LYS A 328 13.47 11.50 -8.14
N LEU A 329 14.09 10.37 -7.82
CA LEU A 329 14.57 10.07 -6.47
C LEU A 329 15.56 11.15 -6.01
N ASN A 330 15.55 11.42 -4.70
CA ASN A 330 16.48 12.38 -4.12
C ASN A 330 17.93 11.81 -4.07
N ALA A 331 18.89 12.66 -3.71
CA ALA A 331 20.30 12.26 -3.66
C ALA A 331 20.57 11.15 -2.63
N CYS A 332 19.86 11.16 -1.50
CA CYS A 332 19.99 10.15 -0.45
C CYS A 332 19.52 8.78 -0.95
N GLN A 333 18.35 8.71 -1.57
CA GLN A 333 17.79 7.49 -2.18
C GLN A 333 18.68 6.95 -3.29
N THR A 334 19.20 7.82 -4.15
CA THR A 334 20.14 7.43 -5.22
C THR A 334 21.42 6.83 -4.64
N TRP A 335 21.94 7.46 -3.58
CA TRP A 335 23.11 6.95 -2.86
C TRP A 335 22.83 5.62 -2.16
N MET A 336 21.70 5.48 -1.46
CA MET A 336 21.28 4.22 -0.81
C MET A 336 21.15 3.09 -1.83
N ARG A 337 20.55 3.35 -2.99
CA ARG A 337 20.45 2.38 -4.10
C ARG A 337 21.82 1.92 -4.56
N SER A 338 22.77 2.83 -4.72
CA SER A 338 24.15 2.46 -5.08
C SER A 338 24.82 1.58 -4.01
N ARG A 339 24.53 1.82 -2.72
CA ARG A 339 25.08 1.05 -1.60
C ARG A 339 24.49 -0.35 -1.50
N VAL A 340 23.18 -0.50 -1.65
CA VAL A 340 22.50 -1.82 -1.64
C VAL A 340 23.06 -2.68 -2.78
N ARG A 341 23.21 -2.12 -3.98
CA ARG A 341 23.83 -2.80 -5.14
C ARG A 341 25.27 -3.21 -4.87
N ALA A 342 26.09 -2.30 -4.34
CA ALA A 342 27.52 -2.55 -4.14
C ALA A 342 27.80 -3.63 -3.07
N HIS A 343 26.91 -3.81 -2.10
CA HIS A 343 27.13 -4.76 -1.01
C HIS A 343 26.66 -6.18 -1.32
N ASN A 344 26.11 -6.48 -2.51
CA ASN A 344 25.46 -7.75 -2.82
C ASN A 344 24.59 -8.19 -1.62
N PHE A 345 23.65 -7.33 -1.20
CA PHE A 345 22.78 -7.54 -0.03
C PHE A 345 22.38 -9.01 0.04
N LYS A 346 23.00 -9.77 0.94
CA LYS A 346 22.81 -11.22 0.97
C LYS A 346 21.50 -11.47 1.70
N PRO A 347 20.50 -12.13 1.09
CA PRO A 347 19.30 -12.52 1.80
C PRO A 347 19.70 -13.34 3.05
N ASN A 348 19.09 -13.04 4.20
CA ASN A 348 19.28 -13.68 5.52
C ASN A 348 20.41 -13.19 6.46
N LYS A 349 20.85 -11.92 6.40
CA LYS A 349 21.60 -11.32 7.52
C LYS A 349 20.78 -10.26 8.24
N THR A 350 20.65 -10.38 9.55
CA THR A 350 20.18 -9.30 10.43
C THR A 350 21.10 -8.09 10.27
N TYR A 351 20.54 -6.96 9.84
CA TYR A 351 21.28 -5.72 9.68
C TYR A 351 21.63 -5.11 11.05
N PRO A 352 22.83 -4.52 11.21
CA PRO A 352 23.09 -3.70 12.37
C PRO A 352 22.15 -2.48 12.34
N ALA A 353 21.59 -2.14 13.50
CA ALA A 353 20.67 -1.02 13.74
C ALA A 353 21.18 0.38 13.36
N ALA A 354 22.36 0.48 12.72
CA ALA A 354 22.91 1.73 12.24
C ALA A 354 22.57 1.88 10.75
N LEU A 355 21.62 2.79 10.48
CA LEU A 355 21.49 3.45 9.19
C LEU A 355 22.89 3.76 8.64
N PRO A 356 23.17 3.51 7.35
CA PRO A 356 24.43 3.92 6.78
C PRO A 356 24.59 5.45 7.00
N PRO A 357 25.79 5.94 7.34
CA PRO A 357 25.99 7.35 7.70
C PRO A 357 25.43 8.25 6.59
N SER A 358 24.77 9.34 6.99
CA SER A 358 24.14 10.31 6.09
C SER A 358 25.07 10.64 4.91
N PRO A 359 24.51 10.91 3.70
CA PRO A 359 25.32 11.33 2.57
C PRO A 359 26.23 12.49 2.99
N PRO A 360 27.46 12.59 2.46
CA PRO A 360 28.32 13.73 2.74
C PRO A 360 27.52 14.98 2.44
N SER A 361 27.38 15.86 3.44
CA SER A 361 26.68 17.12 3.32
C SER A 361 27.19 17.80 2.05
N SER A 362 26.30 18.00 1.07
CA SER A 362 26.56 18.94 -0.01
C SER A 362 26.61 20.31 0.65
N VAL A 363 27.80 20.68 1.11
CA VAL A 363 28.12 22.07 1.41
C VAL A 363 28.02 22.77 0.07
N SER A 364 26.86 23.39 -0.15
CA SER A 364 26.69 24.45 -1.13
C SER A 364 27.70 25.54 -0.81
N ASN A 365 28.59 25.82 -1.76
CA ASN A 365 29.02 27.18 -2.04
C ASN A 365 28.34 27.61 -3.33
#